data_AF-A0A7C1AUI2-F1
#
_entry.id   AF-A0A7C1AUI2-F1
#
_cell.length_a   1.000
_cell.length_b   1.000
_cell.length_c   1.000
_cell.angle_alpha   90.00
_cell.angle_beta   90.00
_cell.angle_gamma   90.00
#
_symmetry.space_group_name_H-M   'P 1'
#
loop_
_entity.id
_entity.type
_entity.pdbx_description
1 polymer ?
#
loop_
_entity_poly.entity_id
_entity_poly.type
_entity_poly.pdbx_seq_one_letter_code
_entity_poly.pdbx_strand_id
1 'polypeptide(L)'
;MKTQKTLLVVISIMVSIVFLASAAHALDFKLSCVTASMKKGSDSDDDIHITNQKNIEVSHWSEVFIADTYDGGRDAWGLICKDDWVNTGCSQGSNGWPIDTDVLQYDNGCFSDDEELENLSIFTTCCKIIDDKNGGDH
;
A
#
# COMPACT_ATOMS: atom_id res chain seq x y z
N MET A 1 57.15 -31.25 -2.28
CA MET A 1 56.13 -31.08 -1.22
C MET A 1 55.73 -29.63 -0.93
N LYS A 2 56.52 -28.60 -1.24
CA LYS A 2 56.15 -27.19 -0.98
C LYS A 2 55.01 -26.66 -1.88
N THR A 3 54.96 -27.10 -3.14
CA THR A 3 54.00 -26.65 -4.17
C THR A 3 52.57 -27.10 -3.93
N GLN A 4 52.35 -28.23 -3.26
CA GLN A 4 51.01 -28.79 -3.03
C GLN A 4 50.22 -28.02 -1.96
N LYS A 5 50.91 -27.46 -0.96
CA LYS A 5 50.30 -26.64 0.10
C LYS A 5 49.80 -25.30 -0.42
N THR A 6 50.53 -24.69 -1.36
CA THR A 6 50.14 -23.41 -1.97
C THR A 6 48.88 -23.54 -2.81
N LEU A 7 48.73 -24.64 -3.56
CA LEU A 7 47.55 -24.88 -4.39
C LEU A 7 46.25 -25.01 -3.57
N LEU A 8 46.32 -25.73 -2.44
CA LEU A 8 45.16 -25.91 -1.55
C LEU A 8 44.68 -24.58 -0.92
N VAL A 9 45.61 -23.70 -0.55
CA VAL A 9 45.26 -22.38 0.01
C VAL A 9 44.59 -21.50 -1.05
N VAL A 10 45.10 -21.50 -2.29
CA VAL A 10 44.50 -20.73 -3.39
C VAL A 10 43.09 -21.22 -3.72
N ILE A 11 42.88 -22.54 -3.76
CA ILE A 11 41.55 -23.13 -3.99
C ILE A 11 40.60 -22.74 -2.86
N SER A 12 41.03 -22.83 -1.60
CA SER A 12 40.21 -22.45 -0.46
C SER A 12 39.78 -20.98 -0.53
N ILE A 13 40.68 -20.07 -0.89
CA ILE A 13 40.39 -18.64 -1.02
C ILE A 13 39.42 -18.39 -2.17
N MET A 14 39.63 -19.03 -3.33
CA MET A 14 38.74 -18.92 -4.49
C MET A 14 37.33 -19.40 -4.18
N VAL A 15 37.20 -20.54 -3.48
CA VAL A 15 35.90 -21.07 -3.05
C VAL A 15 35.21 -20.08 -2.09
N SER A 16 35.94 -19.55 -1.09
CA SER A 16 35.37 -18.55 -0.17
C SER A 16 34.89 -17.28 -0.89
N ILE A 17 35.62 -16.78 -1.89
CA ILE A 17 35.23 -15.59 -2.67
C ILE A 17 33.95 -15.86 -3.47
N VAL A 18 33.80 -17.04 -4.06
CA VAL A 18 32.59 -17.42 -4.80
C VAL A 18 31.38 -17.54 -3.87
N PHE A 19 31.54 -18.11 -2.68
CA PHE A 19 30.47 -18.18 -1.68
C PHE A 19 30.07 -16.80 -1.10
N LEU A 20 31.02 -15.86 -1.01
CA LEU A 20 30.73 -14.47 -0.62
C LEU A 20 29.97 -13.72 -1.73
N ALA A 21 30.29 -13.98 -3.00
CA ALA A 21 29.61 -13.35 -4.13
C ALA A 21 28.15 -13.81 -4.30
N SER A 22 27.82 -15.05 -3.93
CA SER A 22 26.45 -15.58 -4.01
C SER A 22 25.55 -15.19 -2.83
N ALA A 23 26.08 -14.59 -1.77
CA ALA A 23 25.27 -14.11 -0.63
C ALA A 23 24.75 -12.67 -0.83
N ALA A 24 25.24 -11.94 -1.84
CA ALA A 24 24.80 -10.60 -2.18
C ALA A 24 23.63 -10.62 -3.17
N HIS A 25 22.58 -11.39 -2.89
CA HIS A 25 21.31 -11.19 -3.57
C HIS A 25 20.71 -9.91 -2.99
N ALA A 26 20.98 -8.77 -3.63
CA ALA A 26 20.38 -7.49 -3.27
C ALA A 26 18.86 -7.69 -3.13
N LEU A 27 18.32 -7.27 -1.98
CA LEU A 27 16.89 -7.14 -1.79
C LEU A 27 16.47 -5.93 -2.62
N ASP A 28 15.63 -6.16 -3.62
CA ASP A 28 15.05 -5.08 -4.42
C ASP A 28 13.66 -4.78 -3.85
N PHE A 29 13.56 -3.68 -3.11
CA PHE A 29 12.32 -3.26 -2.48
C PHE A 29 11.63 -2.23 -3.35
N LYS A 30 10.33 -2.42 -3.59
CA LYS A 30 9.48 -1.46 -4.32
C LYS A 30 8.41 -0.91 -3.41
N LEU A 31 8.11 0.37 -3.58
CA LEU A 31 6.93 0.98 -3.00
C LEU A 31 5.73 0.69 -3.91
N SER A 32 4.74 -0.02 -3.38
CA SER A 32 3.48 -0.28 -4.06
C SER A 32 2.37 0.53 -3.43
N CYS A 33 1.53 1.14 -4.24
CA CYS A 33 0.46 2.01 -3.78
C CYS A 33 -0.83 1.72 -4.55
N VAL A 34 -1.94 1.78 -3.85
CA VAL A 34 -3.28 1.70 -4.42
C VAL A 34 -4.08 2.88 -3.90
N THR A 35 -4.78 3.54 -4.81
CA THR A 35 -5.73 4.60 -4.48
C THR A 35 -7.13 4.11 -4.80
N ALA A 36 -8.04 4.22 -3.83
CA ALA A 36 -9.45 3.98 -4.05
C ALA A 36 -10.26 5.24 -3.76
N SER A 37 -11.35 5.42 -4.49
CA SER A 37 -12.39 6.38 -4.16
C SER A 37 -13.55 5.67 -3.47
N MET A 38 -14.12 6.29 -2.46
CA MET A 38 -15.35 5.87 -1.81
C MET A 38 -16.36 7.01 -1.93
N LYS A 39 -17.59 6.67 -2.29
CA LYS A 39 -18.75 7.55 -2.24
C LYS A 39 -19.71 7.02 -1.19
N LYS A 40 -20.38 7.92 -0.47
CA LYS A 40 -21.46 7.55 0.45
C LYS A 40 -22.55 6.83 -0.35
N GLY A 41 -22.74 5.54 -0.11
CA GLY A 41 -23.87 4.80 -0.65
C GLY A 41 -25.15 5.13 0.13
N SER A 42 -26.32 5.09 -0.52
CA SER A 42 -27.59 5.25 0.20
C SER A 42 -27.87 4.04 1.10
N ASP A 43 -27.43 2.83 0.71
CA ASP A 43 -27.75 1.59 1.39
C ASP A 43 -26.68 0.52 1.14
N SER A 44 -25.85 0.25 2.15
CA SER A 44 -25.20 -1.03 2.45
C SER A 44 -23.99 -1.56 1.65
N ASP A 45 -23.56 -0.95 0.55
CA ASP A 45 -22.23 -1.21 -0.01
C ASP A 45 -21.70 0.11 -0.57
N ASP A 46 -20.78 0.76 0.13
CA ASP A 46 -20.14 1.95 -0.38
C ASP A 46 -19.48 1.65 -1.73
N ASP A 47 -19.71 2.51 -2.73
CA ASP A 47 -19.14 2.37 -4.06
C ASP A 47 -17.63 2.63 -4.00
N ILE A 48 -16.88 1.61 -3.61
CA ILE A 48 -15.43 1.67 -3.54
C ILE A 48 -14.87 1.28 -4.90
N HIS A 49 -14.13 2.21 -5.50
CA HIS A 49 -13.55 2.02 -6.83
C HIS A 49 -12.04 2.24 -6.76
N ILE A 50 -11.27 1.26 -7.23
CA ILE A 50 -9.82 1.45 -7.38
C ILE A 50 -9.60 2.41 -8.54
N THR A 51 -8.97 3.55 -8.27
CA THR A 51 -8.73 4.62 -9.24
C THR A 51 -7.30 4.61 -9.76
N ASN A 52 -6.36 4.07 -8.99
CA ASN A 52 -4.96 3.97 -9.39
C ASN A 52 -4.26 2.79 -8.69
N GLN A 53 -3.32 2.17 -9.40
CA GLN A 53 -2.47 1.09 -8.89
C GLN A 53 -1.03 1.30 -9.38
N LYS A 54 -0.07 1.16 -8.47
CA LYS A 54 1.36 1.30 -8.80
C LYS A 54 2.15 0.16 -8.20
N ASN A 55 2.89 -0.56 -9.06
CA ASN A 55 3.77 -1.68 -8.70
C ASN A 55 3.04 -2.85 -7.99
N ILE A 56 1.73 -2.95 -8.16
CA ILE A 56 0.89 -4.05 -7.69
C ILE A 56 -0.36 -4.11 -8.56
N GLU A 57 -0.92 -5.30 -8.73
CA GLU A 57 -2.26 -5.51 -9.26
C GLU A 57 -3.12 -6.09 -8.13
N VAL A 58 -4.23 -5.43 -7.86
CA VAL A 58 -5.19 -5.76 -6.82
C VAL A 58 -6.50 -6.08 -7.52
N SER A 59 -7.01 -7.28 -7.27
CA SER A 59 -8.23 -7.77 -7.92
C SER A 59 -9.49 -7.19 -7.28
N HIS A 60 -9.43 -6.89 -5.99
CA HIS A 60 -10.55 -6.36 -5.22
C HIS A 60 -10.11 -5.32 -4.19
N TRP A 61 -10.87 -4.24 -4.00
CA TRP A 61 -10.52 -3.15 -3.09
C TRP A 61 -10.28 -3.65 -1.66
N SER A 62 -11.03 -4.67 -1.24
CA SER A 62 -10.94 -5.22 0.11
C SER A 62 -9.62 -5.93 0.38
N GLU A 63 -8.71 -6.09 -0.58
CA GLU A 63 -7.35 -6.56 -0.30
C GLU A 63 -6.47 -5.48 0.33
N VAL A 64 -6.85 -4.21 0.17
CA VAL A 64 -6.07 -3.04 0.60
C VAL A 64 -6.84 -2.16 1.58
N PHE A 65 -8.16 -2.07 1.42
CA PHE A 65 -8.99 -1.16 2.18
C PHE A 65 -9.99 -1.91 3.06
N ILE A 66 -10.38 -1.27 4.16
CA ILE A 66 -11.51 -1.60 5.01
C ILE A 66 -12.46 -0.41 4.91
N ALA A 67 -13.70 -0.64 4.50
CA ALA A 67 -14.76 0.35 4.63
C ALA A 67 -15.14 0.44 6.11
N ASP A 68 -15.12 1.63 6.68
CA ASP A 68 -15.43 1.80 8.09
C ASP A 68 -16.26 3.06 8.34
N THR A 69 -17.10 2.94 9.37
CA THR A 69 -17.86 4.05 9.93
C THR A 69 -17.31 4.31 11.32
N TYR A 70 -16.73 5.49 11.52
CA TYR A 70 -16.17 5.88 12.80
C TYR A 70 -17.24 6.61 13.62
N ASP A 71 -17.66 5.99 14.72
CA ASP A 71 -18.67 6.52 15.65
C ASP A 71 -18.02 7.35 16.78
N GLY A 72 -16.99 8.14 16.49
CA GLY A 72 -16.30 8.97 17.48
C GLY A 72 -17.09 10.20 17.95
N GLY A 73 -18.42 10.16 17.87
CA GLY A 73 -19.32 11.30 18.12
C GLY A 73 -19.60 12.18 16.90
N ARG A 74 -19.10 11.79 15.73
CA ARG A 74 -19.49 12.32 14.42
C ARG A 74 -19.64 11.11 13.52
N ASP A 75 -20.80 10.95 12.89
CA ASP A 75 -21.08 9.84 11.98
C ASP A 75 -20.20 9.98 10.73
N ALA A 76 -18.95 9.50 10.82
CA ALA A 76 -17.95 9.64 9.77
C ALA A 76 -17.79 8.33 9.01
N TRP A 77 -17.65 8.41 7.70
CA TRP A 77 -17.53 7.26 6.80
C TRP A 77 -16.26 7.38 5.95
N GLY A 78 -15.62 6.26 5.65
CA GLY A 78 -14.32 6.31 4.98
C GLY A 78 -13.66 4.97 4.70
N LEU A 79 -12.42 5.06 4.23
CA LEU A 79 -11.57 3.90 3.98
C LEU A 79 -10.34 3.92 4.89
N ILE A 80 -10.09 2.79 5.54
CA ILE A 80 -8.88 2.49 6.29
C ILE A 80 -7.98 1.58 5.45
N CYS A 81 -6.66 1.76 5.54
CA CYS A 81 -5.69 0.84 4.98
C CYS A 81 -5.57 -0.42 5.87
N LYS A 82 -5.72 -1.61 5.28
CA LYS A 82 -5.54 -2.91 5.95
C LYS A 82 -4.15 -3.11 6.53
N ASP A 83 -4.03 -3.96 7.55
CA ASP A 83 -2.90 -4.89 7.71
C ASP A 83 -1.54 -4.24 7.50
N ASP A 84 -0.79 -4.68 6.53
CA ASP A 84 0.56 -4.26 6.17
C ASP A 84 0.63 -2.99 5.30
N TRP A 85 -0.46 -2.23 5.19
CA TRP A 85 -0.57 -1.01 4.38
C TRP A 85 -0.59 0.24 5.24
N VAL A 86 -0.01 1.32 4.71
CA VAL A 86 0.06 2.62 5.37
C VAL A 86 -0.68 3.66 4.55
N ASN A 87 -1.54 4.43 5.20
CA ASN A 87 -2.18 5.58 4.61
C ASN A 87 -1.14 6.67 4.32
N THR A 88 -1.04 7.07 3.06
CA THR A 88 -0.07 8.05 2.59
C THR A 88 -0.72 9.31 2.06
N GLY A 89 -2.05 9.35 1.99
CA GLY A 89 -2.76 10.53 1.53
C GLY A 89 -4.26 10.35 1.51
N CYS A 90 -4.91 11.46 1.85
CA CYS A 90 -6.34 11.67 1.73
C CYS A 90 -6.57 12.84 0.78
N SER A 91 -7.52 12.69 -0.14
CA SER A 91 -7.99 13.79 -0.96
C SER A 91 -9.48 13.67 -1.21
N GLN A 92 -10.09 14.72 -1.74
CA GLN A 92 -11.51 14.74 -2.06
C GLN A 92 -11.77 15.32 -3.45
N GLY A 93 -12.83 14.82 -4.06
CA GLY A 93 -13.43 15.41 -5.25
C GLY A 93 -14.80 15.99 -4.91
N SER A 94 -15.01 17.27 -5.19
CA SER A 94 -16.30 17.95 -5.09
C SER A 94 -16.69 18.54 -6.45
N ASN A 95 -17.98 18.43 -6.81
CA ASN A 95 -18.52 18.89 -8.09
C ASN A 95 -18.85 20.40 -8.13
N GLY A 96 -18.01 21.24 -7.52
CA GLY A 96 -17.97 22.67 -7.85
C GLY A 96 -18.65 23.63 -6.87
N TRP A 97 -18.98 23.20 -5.65
CA TRP A 97 -19.37 24.13 -4.58
C TRP A 97 -18.25 24.18 -3.52
N PRO A 98 -17.81 25.38 -3.10
CA PRO A 98 -16.92 25.52 -1.95
C PRO A 98 -17.73 25.20 -0.69
N ILE A 99 -17.77 23.92 -0.37
CA ILE A 99 -18.36 23.41 0.86
C ILE A 99 -17.19 23.17 1.80
N ASP A 100 -17.37 23.53 3.06
CA ASP A 100 -16.45 23.18 4.13
C ASP A 100 -16.51 21.66 4.26
N THR A 101 -15.56 20.98 3.63
CA THR A 101 -15.51 19.53 3.63
C THR A 101 -14.19 19.08 4.22
N ASP A 102 -14.27 18.65 5.46
CA ASP A 102 -13.13 18.18 6.23
C ASP A 102 -12.90 16.70 5.93
N VAL A 103 -11.90 16.41 5.09
CA VAL A 103 -11.40 15.03 5.00
C VAL A 103 -10.51 14.78 6.20
N LEU A 104 -11.05 14.06 7.17
CA LEU A 104 -10.37 13.71 8.40
C LEU A 104 -9.44 12.52 8.15
N GLN A 105 -8.19 12.65 8.58
CA GLN A 105 -7.20 11.58 8.54
C GLN A 105 -6.96 11.06 9.96
N TYR A 106 -7.40 9.83 10.23
CA TYR A 106 -7.17 9.13 11.49
C TYR A 106 -7.17 7.62 11.26
N ASP A 107 -6.70 6.84 12.24
CA ASP A 107 -6.71 5.37 12.22
C ASP A 107 -6.24 4.74 10.91
N ASN A 108 -5.18 5.28 10.31
CA ASN A 108 -4.63 4.78 9.05
C ASN A 108 -5.64 4.83 7.87
N GLY A 109 -6.53 5.83 7.88
CA GLY A 109 -7.59 6.00 6.90
C GLY A 109 -7.94 7.45 6.58
N CYS A 110 -8.93 7.61 5.72
CA CYS A 110 -9.51 8.89 5.33
C CYS A 110 -11.02 8.80 5.47
N PHE A 111 -11.61 9.81 6.12
CA PHE A 111 -13.02 9.84 6.47
C PHE A 111 -13.64 11.20 6.17
N SER A 112 -14.95 11.20 6.00
CA SER A 112 -15.79 12.40 5.91
C SER A 112 -16.89 12.28 6.94
N ASP A 113 -17.10 13.32 7.74
CA ASP A 113 -18.27 13.47 8.61
C ASP A 113 -19.40 14.26 7.94
N ASP A 114 -19.17 14.77 6.73
CA ASP A 114 -20.20 15.44 5.93
C ASP A 114 -21.23 14.45 5.42
N GLU A 115 -22.34 14.33 6.13
CA GLU A 115 -23.43 13.45 5.79
C GLU A 115 -24.30 13.98 4.64
N GLU A 116 -24.31 15.29 4.45
CA GLU A 116 -25.21 16.01 3.55
C GLU A 116 -24.77 15.97 2.08
N LEU A 117 -23.64 15.34 1.77
CA LEU A 117 -23.01 15.38 0.46
C LEU A 117 -23.10 14.04 -0.27
N GLU A 118 -24.28 13.75 -0.81
CA GLU A 118 -24.59 12.55 -1.64
C GLU A 118 -23.66 12.37 -2.85
N ASN A 119 -22.87 13.39 -3.22
CA ASN A 119 -21.96 13.37 -4.38
C ASN A 119 -20.48 13.57 -4.02
N LEU A 120 -20.12 13.52 -2.73
CA LEU A 120 -18.73 13.59 -2.33
C LEU A 120 -18.02 12.27 -2.66
N SER A 121 -16.80 12.37 -3.19
CA SER A 121 -15.89 11.22 -3.30
C SER A 121 -14.65 11.49 -2.48
N ILE A 122 -14.37 10.62 -1.51
CA ILE A 122 -13.13 10.63 -0.74
C ILE A 122 -12.16 9.67 -1.41
N PHE A 123 -10.91 10.07 -1.54
CA PHE A 123 -9.84 9.26 -2.11
C PHE A 123 -8.83 8.91 -1.02
N THR A 124 -8.54 7.63 -0.90
CA THR A 124 -7.61 7.08 0.11
C THR A 124 -6.48 6.39 -0.62
N THR A 125 -5.23 6.77 -0.32
CA THR A 125 -4.05 6.10 -0.88
C THR A 125 -3.32 5.29 0.18
N CYS A 126 -3.28 3.98 -0.02
CA CYS A 126 -2.57 3.04 0.83
C CYS A 126 -1.32 2.54 0.11
N CYS A 127 -0.17 2.57 0.79
CA CYS A 127 1.08 2.06 0.24
C CYS A 127 1.72 1.03 1.16
N LYS A 128 2.49 0.10 0.58
CA LYS A 128 3.35 -0.82 1.31
C LYS A 128 4.65 -1.09 0.56
N ILE A 129 5.67 -1.51 1.29
CA ILE A 129 6.93 -1.96 0.70
C ILE A 129 6.79 -3.44 0.36
N ILE A 130 7.06 -3.81 -0.89
CA ILE A 130 7.09 -5.20 -1.36
C ILE A 130 8.50 -5.60 -1.79
N ASP A 131 8.83 -6.89 -1.65
CA ASP A 131 10.03 -7.49 -2.23
C ASP A 131 9.73 -7.87 -3.70
N ASP A 132 10.54 -7.38 -4.63
CA ASP A 132 10.35 -7.58 -6.07
C ASP A 132 10.35 -9.06 -6.49
N LYS A 133 10.95 -9.94 -5.68
CA LYS A 133 10.97 -11.38 -5.94
C LYS A 133 9.62 -12.08 -5.75
N ASN A 134 8.70 -11.47 -5.01
CA ASN A 134 7.36 -12.01 -4.76
C ASN A 134 6.27 -11.26 -5.55
N GLY A 135 6.64 -10.25 -6.35
CA GLY A 135 5.71 -9.39 -7.09
C GLY A 135 5.30 -9.89 -8.48
N GLY A 136 5.68 -11.11 -8.86
CA GLY A 136 5.40 -11.69 -10.17
C GLY A 136 5.14 -13.18 -10.09
N ASP A 137 3.93 -13.55 -9.70
CA ASP A 137 3.30 -14.84 -10.03
C ASP A 137 1.81 -14.76 -9.67
N HIS A 138 1.03 -14.04 -10.49
CA HIS A 138 -0.41 -14.24 -10.65
C HIS A 138 -0.81 -13.99 -12.11
#